data_AF-A0A2R2X065-F1
#
_entry.id   AF-A0A2R2X065-F1
#
_cell.length_a   1.000
_cell.length_b   1.000
_cell.length_c   1.000
_cell.angle_alpha   90.00
_cell.angle_beta   90.00
_cell.angle_gamma   90.00
#
_symmetry.space_group_name_H-M   'P 1'
#
loop_
_entity.id
_entity.type
_entity.pdbx_description
1 polymer ?
#
loop_
_entity_poly.entity_id
_entity_poly.type
_entity_poly.pdbx_seq_one_letter_code
_entity_poly.pdbx_strand_id
1 'polypeptide(L)'
;VDLLSQRRTISFNSCFTQMFFFHLVGGVDIFSLSVMALDRYVAISRPLHYVTIMSRGRCIGLIMAAWVGGFVHSIVQIALLLPLPFCGPNVLDTFYCDVP
;
A
#
# COMPACT_ATOMS: atom_id res chain seq x y z
N VAL A 1 18.70 17.40 -26.14
CA VAL A 1 17.24 17.30 -25.92
C VAL A 1 17.02 16.85 -24.50
N ASP A 2 17.11 17.78 -23.57
CA ASP A 2 17.07 17.48 -22.15
C ASP A 2 15.62 17.24 -21.71
N LEU A 3 15.25 15.97 -21.66
CA LEU A 3 13.95 15.46 -21.17
C LEU A 3 13.78 15.62 -19.64
N LEU A 4 14.61 16.44 -18.99
CA LEU A 4 14.63 16.65 -17.54
C LEU A 4 14.32 18.10 -17.12
N SER A 5 13.95 18.98 -18.05
CA SER A 5 13.62 20.39 -17.76
C SER A 5 12.16 20.74 -18.06
N GLN A 6 11.23 19.85 -17.69
CA GLN A 6 9.81 20.21 -17.63
C GLN A 6 9.36 20.10 -16.19
N ARG A 7 9.35 21.25 -15.50
CA ARG A 7 8.66 21.47 -14.22
C ARG A 7 7.21 21.01 -14.35
N ARG A 8 6.95 19.73 -14.10
CA ARG A 8 5.60 19.18 -13.99
C ARG A 8 5.10 19.53 -12.60
N THR A 9 4.46 20.68 -12.47
CA THR A 9 3.67 21.02 -11.29
C THR A 9 2.57 19.98 -11.12
N ILE A 10 2.76 19.03 -10.21
CA ILE A 10 1.78 17.98 -9.90
C ILE A 10 0.65 18.66 -9.12
N SER A 11 -0.59 18.50 -9.57
CA SER A 11 -1.75 19.03 -8.84
C SER A 11 -1.89 18.34 -7.48
N PHE A 12 -2.46 19.03 -6.49
CA PHE A 12 -2.72 18.46 -5.16
C PHE A 12 -3.45 17.10 -5.23
N ASN A 13 -4.50 17.04 -6.05
CA ASN A 13 -5.25 15.80 -6.28
C ASN A 13 -4.40 14.69 -6.92
N SER A 14 -3.50 15.05 -7.83
CA SER A 14 -2.57 14.10 -8.45
C SER A 14 -1.53 13.55 -7.46
N CYS A 15 -1.02 14.37 -6.54
CA CYS A 15 -0.14 13.92 -5.47
C CYS A 15 -0.85 12.91 -4.54
N PHE A 16 -2.06 13.23 -4.07
CA PHE A 16 -2.83 12.31 -3.22
C PHE A 16 -3.16 10.99 -3.90
N THR A 17 -3.52 11.06 -5.18
CA THR A 17 -3.79 9.87 -5.99
C THR A 17 -2.52 9.01 -6.13
N GLN A 18 -1.36 9.62 -6.40
CA GLN A 18 -0.08 8.92 -6.47
C GLN A 18 0.28 8.27 -5.14
N MET A 19 0.20 9.02 -4.04
CA MET A 19 0.45 8.54 -2.68
C MET A 19 -0.44 7.35 -2.34
N PHE A 20 -1.73 7.42 -2.68
CA PHE A 20 -2.70 6.33 -2.49
C PHE A 20 -2.26 5.04 -3.18
N PHE A 21 -1.94 5.12 -4.47
CA PHE A 21 -1.56 3.92 -5.23
C PHE A 21 -0.25 3.31 -4.72
N PHE A 22 0.74 4.13 -4.36
CA PHE A 22 1.97 3.61 -3.78
C PHE A 22 1.73 2.87 -2.45
N HIS A 23 0.95 3.47 -1.55
CA HIS A 23 0.62 2.85 -0.27
C HIS A 23 -0.26 1.62 -0.43
N LEU A 24 -1.16 1.62 -1.41
CA LEU A 24 -2.04 0.49 -1.69
C LEU A 24 -1.22 -0.70 -2.20
N VAL A 25 -0.41 -0.50 -3.23
CA VAL A 25 0.42 -1.57 -3.81
C VAL A 25 1.40 -2.08 -2.76
N GLY A 26 2.14 -1.19 -2.09
CA GLY A 26 3.08 -1.58 -1.05
C GLY A 26 2.42 -2.31 0.12
N GLY A 27 1.25 -1.83 0.58
CA GLY A 27 0.49 -2.47 1.64
C GLY A 27 -0.01 -3.86 1.25
N VAL A 28 -0.60 -4.00 0.05
CA VAL A 28 -1.08 -5.29 -0.46
C VAL A 28 0.08 -6.29 -0.61
N ASP A 29 1.22 -5.85 -1.11
CA ASP A 29 2.41 -6.70 -1.26
C ASP A 29 2.92 -7.19 0.10
N ILE A 30 3.07 -6.30 1.09
CA ILE A 30 3.52 -6.65 2.43
C ILE A 30 2.55 -7.63 3.10
N PHE A 31 1.25 -7.37 3.03
CA PHE A 31 0.25 -8.28 3.62
C PHE A 31 0.20 -9.63 2.90
N SER A 32 0.30 -9.65 1.57
CA SER A 32 0.33 -10.88 0.78
C SER A 32 1.59 -11.71 1.07
N LEU A 33 2.76 -11.06 1.14
CA LEU A 33 4.01 -11.69 1.56
C LEU A 33 3.91 -12.28 2.96
N SER A 34 3.28 -11.56 3.89
CA SER A 34 3.03 -12.05 5.25
C SER A 34 2.12 -13.28 5.26
N VAL A 35 1.07 -13.29 4.44
CA VAL A 35 0.19 -14.46 4.26
C VAL A 35 0.96 -15.65 3.67
N MET A 36 1.82 -15.44 2.68
CA MET A 36 2.67 -16.49 2.11
C MET A 36 3.67 -17.02 3.15
N ALA A 37 4.26 -16.16 3.97
CA ALA A 37 5.13 -16.56 5.06
C ALA A 37 4.38 -17.39 6.11
N LEU A 38 3.16 -16.99 6.47
CA LEU A 38 2.29 -17.74 7.37
C LEU A 38 1.93 -19.11 6.79
N ASP A 39 1.59 -19.17 5.51
CA ASP A 39 1.32 -20.43 4.80
C ASP A 39 2.51 -21.41 4.91
N ARG A 40 3.72 -20.93 4.59
CA ARG A 40 4.95 -21.74 4.72
C ARG A 40 5.22 -22.14 6.17
N TYR A 41 5.01 -21.25 7.13
CA TYR A 41 5.17 -21.54 8.55
C TYR A 41 4.24 -22.66 9.02
N VAL A 42 2.95 -22.62 8.65
CA VAL A 42 1.98 -23.66 9.00
C VAL A 42 2.31 -24.98 8.31
N ALA A 43 2.74 -24.95 7.04
CA ALA A 43 3.15 -26.14 6.31
C ALA A 43 4.31 -26.89 6.99
N ILE A 44 5.28 -26.15 7.54
CA ILE A 44 6.45 -26.73 8.21
C ILE A 44 6.12 -27.16 9.65
N SER A 45 5.46 -26.29 10.42
CA SER A 45 5.21 -26.54 11.84
C SER A 45 4.10 -27.56 12.11
N ARG A 46 3.13 -27.69 11.18
CA ARG A 46 1.91 -28.52 11.33
C ARG A 46 1.53 -29.24 10.03
N PRO A 47 2.40 -30.08 9.44
CA PRO A 47 2.18 -30.67 8.11
C PRO A 47 0.89 -31.50 8.00
N LEU A 48 0.56 -32.31 9.02
CA LEU A 48 -0.65 -33.15 9.04
C LEU A 48 -1.95 -32.33 9.09
N HIS A 49 -1.91 -31.14 9.69
CA HIS A 49 -3.07 -30.25 9.76
C HIS A 49 -3.08 -29.16 8.69
N TYR A 50 -2.00 -29.00 7.92
CA TYR A 50 -1.88 -27.95 6.92
C TYR A 50 -3.05 -27.97 5.93
N VAL A 51 -3.40 -29.14 5.37
CA VAL A 51 -4.52 -29.25 4.41
C VAL A 51 -5.89 -28.91 5.01
N THR A 52 -6.09 -29.16 6.31
CA THR A 52 -7.31 -28.75 7.03
C THR A 52 -7.29 -27.25 7.38
N ILE A 53 -6.10 -26.69 7.58
CA ILE A 53 -5.91 -25.30 7.94
C ILE A 53 -5.93 -24.43 6.66
N MET A 54 -5.03 -24.62 5.72
CA MET A 54 -5.01 -23.88 4.44
C MET A 54 -5.88 -24.57 3.39
N SER A 55 -7.19 -24.45 3.55
CA SER A 55 -8.15 -24.79 2.49
C SER A 55 -8.23 -23.68 1.43
N ARG A 56 -8.68 -24.03 0.21
CA ARG A 56 -8.83 -23.07 -0.89
C ARG A 56 -9.69 -21.85 -0.52
N GLY A 57 -10.78 -22.06 0.21
CA GLY A 57 -11.64 -20.97 0.68
C GLY A 57 -10.94 -20.04 1.67
N ARG A 58 -10.13 -20.59 2.58
CA ARG A 58 -9.34 -19.80 3.52
C ARG A 58 -8.23 -19.02 2.82
N CYS A 59 -7.57 -19.62 1.83
CA CYS A 59 -6.53 -18.94 1.06
C CYS A 59 -7.11 -17.74 0.28
N ILE A 60 -8.27 -17.91 -0.37
CA ILE A 60 -8.99 -16.79 -1.01
C ILE A 60 -9.37 -15.73 0.03
N GLY A 61 -9.90 -16.14 1.19
CA GLY A 61 -10.25 -15.22 2.27
C GLY A 61 -9.06 -14.40 2.77
N LEU A 62 -7.89 -15.01 2.92
CA LEU A 62 -6.66 -14.34 3.35
C LEU A 62 -6.15 -13.34 2.30
N ILE A 63 -6.23 -13.68 1.01
CA ILE A 63 -5.88 -12.75 -0.07
C ILE A 63 -6.83 -11.56 -0.06
N MET A 64 -8.14 -11.79 0.03
CA MET A 64 -9.14 -10.72 0.11
C MET A 64 -8.90 -9.84 1.35
N ALA A 65 -8.56 -10.43 2.49
CA ALA A 65 -8.22 -9.70 3.70
C ALA A 65 -6.95 -8.84 3.55
N ALA A 66 -5.91 -9.36 2.87
CA ALA A 66 -4.70 -8.60 2.57
C ALA A 66 -5.00 -7.38 1.68
N TRP A 67 -5.87 -7.54 0.68
CA TRP A 67 -6.33 -6.46 -0.18
C TRP A 67 -7.12 -5.39 0.59
N VAL A 68 -8.09 -5.81 1.40
CA VAL A 68 -8.87 -4.90 2.25
C VAL A 68 -7.98 -4.20 3.26
N GLY A 69 -7.03 -4.90 3.87
CA GLY A 69 -6.04 -4.33 4.79
C GLY A 69 -5.18 -3.25 4.14
N GLY A 70 -4.65 -3.51 2.93
CA GLY A 70 -3.89 -2.53 2.16
C GLY A 70 -4.71 -1.29 1.80
N PHE A 71 -5.98 -1.48 1.44
CA PHE A 71 -6.90 -0.38 1.15
C PHE A 71 -7.20 0.47 2.38
N VAL A 72 -7.53 -0.15 3.51
CA VAL A 72 -7.78 0.55 4.79
C VAL A 72 -6.52 1.30 5.24
N HIS A 73 -5.35 0.66 5.17
CA HIS A 73 -4.06 1.30 5.51
C HIS A 73 -3.82 2.56 4.67
N SER A 74 -4.05 2.47 3.36
CA SER A 74 -3.88 3.59 2.43
C SER A 74 -4.85 4.74 2.72
N ILE A 75 -6.12 4.44 3.00
CA ILE A 75 -7.11 5.46 3.39
C ILE A 75 -6.72 6.15 4.69
N VAL A 76 -6.36 5.37 5.72
CA VAL A 76 -5.98 5.93 7.02
C VAL A 76 -4.77 6.84 6.87
N GLN A 77 -3.77 6.43 6.11
CA GLN A 77 -2.57 7.24 5.90
C GLN A 77 -2.89 8.56 5.17
N ILE A 78 -3.76 8.53 4.16
CA ILE A 78 -4.22 9.74 3.47
C ILE A 78 -5.09 10.62 4.37
N ALA A 79 -6.02 10.03 5.12
CA ALA A 79 -6.89 10.73 6.05
C ALA A 79 -6.11 11.42 7.17
N LEU A 80 -4.99 10.83 7.60
CA LEU A 80 -4.06 11.45 8.54
C LEU A 80 -3.25 12.57 7.89
N LEU A 81 -2.89 12.48 6.61
CA LEU A 81 -2.15 13.51 5.87
C LEU A 81 -3.01 14.70 5.43
N LEU A 82 -4.31 14.50 5.18
CA LEU A 82 -5.28 15.54 4.80
C LEU A 82 -5.38 16.74 5.77
N PRO A 83 -5.43 16.54 7.11
CA PRO A 83 -5.52 17.62 8.08
C PRO A 83 -4.17 18.23 8.48
N LEU A 84 -3.03 17.63 8.09
CA LEU A 84 -1.74 18.30 8.33
C LEU A 84 -1.71 19.58 7.48
N PRO A 85 -1.39 20.73 8.08
CA PRO A 85 -1.42 21.99 7.36
C PRO A 85 -0.36 21.94 6.26
N PHE A 86 -0.80 21.89 5.01
CA PHE A 86 0.02 22.26 3.87
C PHE A 86 0.34 23.76 4.01
N CYS A 87 1.35 24.09 4.81
CA CYS A 87 1.89 25.43 5.00
C CYS A 87 2.76 25.80 3.79
N GLY A 88 2.15 26.22 2.68
CA GLY A 88 2.88 26.74 1.52
C GLY A 88 2.01 26.90 0.28
N PRO A 89 2.42 27.71 -0.71
CA PRO A 89 1.65 27.89 -1.95
C PRO A 89 1.34 26.52 -2.53
N ASN A 90 0.16 26.37 -3.15
CA ASN A 90 -0.34 25.13 -3.76
C ASN A 90 0.50 24.64 -4.97
N VAL A 91 1.83 24.57 -4.81
CA VAL A 91 2.86 24.23 -5.79
C VAL A 91 3.97 23.49 -5.04
N LEU A 92 3.92 22.16 -5.06
CA LEU A 92 5.03 21.31 -4.65
C LEU A 92 6.10 21.38 -5.75
N ASP A 93 7.27 21.93 -5.43
CA ASP A 93 8.41 22.04 -6.35
C ASP A 93 9.33 20.79 -6.34
N THR A 94 8.84 19.69 -5.77
CA THR A 94 9.52 18.40 -5.68
C THR A 94 8.77 17.34 -6.51
N PHE A 95 9.52 16.49 -7.20
CA PHE A 95 9.02 15.38 -8.03
C PHE A 95 8.20 14.33 -7.24
N TYR A 96 8.18 14.47 -5.90
CA TYR A 96 7.53 13.63 -4.91
C TYR A 96 6.92 14.49 -3.79
N CYS A 97 5.80 14.06 -3.22
CA CYS A 97 5.28 14.60 -1.96
C CYS A 97 6.08 14.02 -0.79
N ASP A 98 7.29 14.54 -0.58
CA ASP A 98 8.06 14.27 0.64
C ASP A 98 7.49 15.11 1.79
N VAL A 99 7.09 14.43 2.87
CA VAL A 99 6.88 15.06 4.18
C VAL A 99 8.28 15.21 4.80
N PRO A 100 8.66 16.37 5.34
CA PRO A 100 9.93 16.54 6.05
C PRO A 100 10.03 15.66 7.31
#